data_AF-M0AN53-F1
#
_entry.id   AF-M0AN53-F1
#
_cell.length_a   1.000
_cell.length_b   1.000
_cell.length_c   1.000
_cell.angle_alpha   90.00
_cell.angle_beta   90.00
_cell.angle_gamma   90.00
#
_symmetry.space_group_name_H-M   'P 1'
#
loop_
_entity.id
_entity.type
_entity.pdbx_description
1 polymer ?
#
loop_
_entity_poly.entity_id
_entity_poly.type
_entity_poly.pdbx_seq_one_letter_code
_entity_poly.pdbx_strand_id
1 'polypeptide(L)'
;MNRTGRLATSSGSNPAAARELVPEVRHPTVTRKVTQSNIRTMTDGDENGGEIQRASDVGSADAPPIEEKPYKIIFEANKCFGAGKCAEVSGNWEMSLASGIAKPNTYFIDEADLDHNVRAAEICPAKKDEGCIHVIDRRTDEEIAPDPHGDGTLSVDW
;
A
#
# COMPACT_ATOMS: atom_id res chain seq x y z
N MET A 1 19.46 -65.57 23.55
CA MET A 1 20.38 -66.16 22.57
C MET A 1 20.86 -65.05 21.65
N ASN A 2 22.16 -64.75 21.72
CA ASN A 2 22.87 -63.71 20.96
C ASN A 2 23.13 -64.15 19.51
N ARG A 3 23.00 -63.22 18.55
CA ARG A 3 23.95 -62.98 17.44
C ARG A 3 23.80 -61.52 16.99
N THR A 4 24.62 -60.56 17.45
CA THR A 4 25.96 -60.17 16.95
C THR A 4 26.00 -59.79 15.47
N GLY A 5 26.19 -58.49 15.22
CA GLY A 5 26.50 -57.89 13.92
C GLY A 5 26.80 -56.39 14.06
N ARG A 6 27.87 -56.07 14.79
CA ARG A 6 28.48 -54.74 14.94
C ARG A 6 29.63 -54.61 13.92
N LEU A 7 29.91 -53.36 13.49
CA LEU A 7 31.14 -52.77 12.88
C LEU A 7 30.72 -51.95 11.64
N ALA A 8 31.17 -50.71 11.37
CA ALA A 8 32.20 -49.82 11.89
C ALA A 8 31.80 -48.39 11.46
N THR A 9 31.74 -47.38 12.34
CA THR A 9 32.78 -46.33 12.59
C THR A 9 33.56 -45.81 11.39
N SER A 10 33.30 -44.55 11.02
CA SER A 10 34.29 -43.53 10.65
C SER A 10 33.59 -42.16 10.66
N SER A 11 33.68 -41.32 11.69
CA SER A 11 34.74 -40.30 11.91
C SER A 11 35.21 -39.63 10.62
N GLY A 12 34.80 -38.38 10.41
CA GLY A 12 35.25 -37.59 9.26
C GLY A 12 34.60 -36.20 9.21
N SER A 13 35.08 -35.33 10.09
CA SER A 13 35.19 -33.87 9.99
C SER A 13 34.37 -33.11 8.96
N ASN A 14 33.57 -32.19 9.49
CA ASN A 14 33.02 -31.00 8.82
C ASN A 14 34.15 -30.13 8.23
N PRO A 15 33.99 -29.64 7.00
CA PRO A 15 34.43 -28.29 6.70
C PRO A 15 33.26 -27.46 6.17
N ALA A 16 33.10 -26.30 6.80
CA ALA A 16 32.26 -25.21 6.34
C ALA A 16 32.43 -24.96 4.83
N ALA A 17 31.33 -24.84 4.11
CA ALA A 17 31.31 -24.32 2.75
C ALA A 17 30.18 -23.28 2.62
N ALA A 18 30.64 -22.04 2.47
CA ALA A 18 30.01 -20.95 1.73
C ALA A 18 28.62 -20.48 2.19
N ARG A 19 28.61 -19.68 3.26
CA ARG A 19 27.73 -18.50 3.31
C ARG A 19 28.21 -17.56 2.20
N GLU A 20 27.40 -17.33 1.18
CA GLU A 20 27.61 -16.22 0.25
C GLU A 20 27.57 -14.91 1.05
N LEU A 21 28.73 -14.27 1.12
CA LEU A 21 28.89 -12.93 1.64
C LEU A 21 28.31 -11.97 0.60
N VAL A 22 27.10 -11.49 0.86
CA VAL A 22 26.56 -10.31 0.17
C VAL A 22 27.52 -9.15 0.44
N PRO A 23 28.05 -8.45 -0.58
CA PRO A 23 28.91 -7.30 -0.34
C PRO A 23 28.08 -6.18 0.31
N GLU A 24 28.49 -5.77 1.51
CA GLU A 24 27.95 -4.63 2.23
C GLU A 24 28.15 -3.35 1.38
N VAL A 25 27.05 -2.80 0.88
CA VAL A 25 27.05 -1.53 0.16
C VAL A 25 27.38 -0.42 1.16
N ARG A 26 28.63 0.03 1.15
CA ARG A 26 29.06 1.21 1.92
C ARG A 26 28.48 2.46 1.27
N HIS A 27 27.40 2.97 1.86
CA HIS A 27 26.89 4.30 1.56
C HIS A 27 27.92 5.35 1.99
N PRO A 28 28.34 6.29 1.12
CA PRO A 28 29.17 7.41 1.54
C PRO A 28 28.36 8.31 2.48
N THR A 29 28.85 8.49 3.71
CA THR A 29 28.32 9.46 4.66
C THR A 29 28.58 10.87 4.12
N VAL A 30 27.59 11.43 3.42
CA VAL A 30 27.62 12.84 3.02
C VAL A 30 27.39 13.69 4.26
N THR A 31 28.49 14.08 4.92
CA THR A 31 28.45 15.14 5.93
C THR A 31 28.26 16.47 5.21
N ARG A 32 27.01 16.89 4.98
CA ARG A 32 26.72 18.26 4.56
C ARG A 32 27.06 19.19 5.72
N LYS A 33 28.14 19.95 5.58
CA LYS A 33 28.40 21.12 6.41
C LYS A 33 27.25 22.11 6.19
N VAL A 34 26.43 22.31 7.21
CA VAL A 34 25.46 23.41 7.27
C VAL A 34 26.27 24.69 7.46
N THR A 35 26.61 25.36 6.35
CA THR A 35 27.03 26.76 6.40
C THR A 35 25.79 27.61 6.51
N GLN A 36 25.61 28.18 7.70
CA GLN A 36 24.60 29.17 8.05
C GLN A 36 24.82 30.44 7.22
N SER A 37 24.11 30.58 6.11
CA SER A 37 23.93 31.86 5.42
C SER A 37 22.73 31.77 4.48
N ASN A 38 21.81 32.72 4.66
CA ASN A 38 20.66 33.06 3.81
C ASN A 38 19.31 32.47 4.26
N ILE A 39 18.91 32.81 5.49
CA ILE A 39 17.48 32.97 5.79
C ILE A 39 16.98 34.22 5.04
N ARG A 40 16.41 34.02 3.86
CA ARG A 40 15.54 35.01 3.25
C ARG A 40 14.12 34.63 3.62
N THR A 41 13.50 35.51 4.40
CA THR A 41 12.06 35.58 4.63
C THR A 41 11.35 35.54 3.28
N MET A 42 10.77 34.38 2.93
CA MET A 42 9.74 34.31 1.90
C MET A 42 8.42 34.60 2.59
N THR A 43 8.09 35.88 2.69
CA THR A 43 6.71 36.34 2.84
C THR A 43 6.25 36.79 1.47
N ASP A 44 5.91 35.82 0.63
CA ASP A 44 5.10 36.08 -0.54
C ASP A 44 3.80 35.31 -0.31
N GLY A 45 2.73 36.09 -0.08
CA GLY A 45 1.38 35.57 0.03
C GLY A 45 0.97 34.96 -1.30
N ASP A 46 0.91 33.65 -1.34
CA ASP A 46 0.13 32.92 -2.33
C ASP A 46 -1.29 32.80 -1.79
N GLU A 47 -2.13 33.77 -2.17
CA GLU A 47 -3.57 33.76 -1.96
C GLU A 47 -4.26 32.78 -2.93
N ASN A 48 -3.78 31.54 -2.95
CA ASN A 48 -4.58 30.40 -3.41
C ASN A 48 -4.66 29.44 -2.23
N GLY A 49 -5.71 29.61 -1.42
CA GLY A 49 -6.09 28.66 -0.40
C GLY A 49 -6.43 27.33 -1.05
N GLY A 50 -5.40 26.52 -1.30
CA GLY A 50 -5.55 25.10 -1.60
C GLY A 50 -6.11 24.44 -0.35
N GLU A 51 -7.43 24.37 -0.29
CA GLU A 51 -8.16 23.60 0.71
C GLU A 51 -7.58 22.19 0.72
N ILE A 52 -6.94 21.80 1.83
CA ILE A 52 -6.39 20.47 2.02
C ILE A 52 -7.60 19.53 2.04
N GLN A 53 -7.92 18.89 0.91
CA GLN A 53 -9.07 18.00 0.83
C GLN A 53 -8.81 16.80 1.72
N ARG A 54 -9.65 16.66 2.75
CA ARG A 54 -9.62 15.49 3.62
C ARG A 54 -10.27 14.31 2.93
N ALA A 55 -9.69 13.14 3.11
CA ALA A 55 -10.22 11.90 2.54
C ALA A 55 -11.64 11.58 3.07
N SER A 56 -11.96 12.05 4.28
CA SER A 56 -13.28 12.02 4.91
C SER A 56 -14.32 12.81 4.13
N ASP A 57 -13.95 13.95 3.55
CA ASP A 57 -14.82 14.87 2.81
C ASP A 57 -15.20 14.30 1.40
N VAL A 58 -14.40 13.32 0.97
CA VAL A 58 -14.46 12.43 -0.20
C VAL A 58 -15.71 11.59 -0.55
N GLY A 59 -16.99 11.93 -0.37
CA GLY A 59 -18.04 10.90 -0.63
C GLY A 59 -19.49 11.17 -0.21
N SER A 60 -20.31 10.10 -0.19
CA SER A 60 -21.77 10.18 0.01
C SER A 60 -22.16 10.71 1.40
N ALA A 61 -23.19 11.58 1.44
CA ALA A 61 -23.77 12.12 2.68
C ALA A 61 -24.42 11.05 3.57
N ASP A 62 -24.75 9.88 2.99
CA ASP A 62 -25.37 8.73 3.67
C ASP A 62 -24.33 7.73 4.21
N ALA A 63 -23.15 8.22 4.60
CA ALA A 63 -22.09 7.38 5.12
C ALA A 63 -22.51 6.71 6.45
N PRO A 64 -22.27 5.40 6.63
CA PRO A 64 -22.49 4.72 7.90
C PRO A 64 -21.62 5.34 9.03
N PRO A 65 -22.00 5.14 10.30
CA PRO A 65 -21.19 5.54 11.44
C PRO A 65 -19.76 5.02 11.32
N ILE A 66 -18.79 5.84 11.74
CA ILE A 66 -17.37 5.47 11.67
C ILE A 66 -17.09 4.26 12.57
N GLU A 67 -17.81 4.09 13.69
CA GLU A 67 -17.62 2.92 14.55
C GLU A 67 -18.03 1.59 13.90
N GLU A 68 -18.90 1.62 12.89
CA GLU A 68 -19.36 0.41 12.19
C GLU A 68 -18.55 0.14 10.93
N LYS A 69 -18.24 1.18 10.16
CA LYS A 69 -17.50 1.09 8.89
C LYS A 69 -16.43 2.18 8.82
N PRO A 70 -15.32 1.99 9.53
CA PRO A 70 -14.28 3.02 9.67
C PRO A 70 -13.50 3.24 8.38
N TYR A 71 -13.60 2.34 7.40
CA TYR A 71 -12.83 2.46 6.17
C TYR A 71 -13.71 2.84 4.98
N LYS A 72 -13.08 3.52 4.04
CA LYS A 72 -13.72 4.02 2.83
C LYS A 72 -12.90 3.68 1.60
N ILE A 73 -13.60 3.33 0.53
CA ILE A 73 -13.01 3.12 -0.78
C ILE A 73 -13.32 4.36 -1.63
N ILE A 74 -12.30 4.90 -2.29
CA ILE A 74 -12.45 5.83 -3.41
C ILE A 74 -11.98 5.10 -4.67
N PHE A 75 -12.75 5.21 -5.75
CA PHE A 75 -12.48 4.51 -7.01
C PHE A 75 -12.48 5.46 -8.19
N GLU A 76 -11.33 5.60 -8.85
CA GLU A 76 -11.16 6.45 -10.04
C GLU A 76 -11.61 5.68 -11.30
N ALA A 77 -12.93 5.58 -11.49
CA ALA A 77 -13.53 4.80 -12.57
C ALA A 77 -13.01 5.17 -13.97
N ASN A 78 -12.65 6.44 -14.19
CA ASN A 78 -12.05 6.97 -15.42
C ASN A 78 -10.63 6.44 -15.71
N LYS A 79 -9.92 5.97 -14.68
CA LYS A 79 -8.56 5.39 -14.80
C LYS A 79 -8.58 3.87 -14.87
N CYS A 80 -9.71 3.24 -14.56
CA CYS A 80 -9.89 1.80 -14.66
C CYS A 80 -9.94 1.36 -16.14
N PHE A 81 -9.13 0.38 -16.50
CA PHE A 81 -9.13 -0.21 -17.86
C PHE A 81 -9.60 -1.67 -17.88
N GLY A 82 -10.24 -2.13 -16.80
CA GLY A 82 -10.91 -3.44 -16.77
C GLY A 82 -10.01 -4.66 -16.60
N ALA A 83 -8.87 -4.52 -15.91
CA ALA A 83 -7.91 -5.62 -15.71
C ALA A 83 -8.43 -6.81 -14.87
N GLY A 84 -9.48 -6.62 -14.07
CA GLY A 84 -10.12 -7.69 -13.29
C GLY A 84 -9.39 -8.16 -12.02
N LYS A 85 -8.10 -7.82 -11.83
CA LYS A 85 -7.31 -8.27 -10.67
C LYS A 85 -7.95 -8.00 -9.31
N CYS A 86 -8.60 -6.85 -9.13
CA CYS A 86 -9.29 -6.50 -7.88
C CYS A 86 -10.40 -7.51 -7.52
N ALA A 87 -11.17 -7.97 -8.51
CA ALA A 87 -12.25 -8.94 -8.32
C ALA A 87 -11.74 -10.36 -8.04
N GLU A 88 -10.48 -10.67 -8.40
CA GLU A 88 -9.88 -11.99 -8.11
C GLU A 88 -9.54 -12.16 -6.63
N VAL A 89 -9.25 -11.06 -5.93
CA VAL A 89 -8.75 -11.09 -4.54
C VAL A 89 -9.78 -10.60 -3.51
N SER A 90 -10.84 -9.93 -3.95
CA SER A 90 -11.81 -9.28 -3.08
C SER A 90 -13.23 -9.52 -3.56
N GLY A 91 -14.06 -10.12 -2.70
CA GLY A 91 -15.49 -10.32 -2.97
C GLY A 91 -16.30 -9.02 -2.99
N ASN A 92 -15.69 -7.90 -2.57
CA ASN A 92 -16.32 -6.59 -2.69
C ASN A 92 -16.24 -6.04 -4.13
N TRP A 93 -15.45 -6.61 -5.04
CA TRP A 93 -15.31 -6.10 -6.40
C TRP A 93 -15.95 -7.03 -7.42
N GLU A 94 -16.70 -6.44 -8.35
CA GLU A 94 -17.28 -7.12 -9.49
C GLU A 94 -16.87 -6.44 -10.80
N MET A 95 -16.81 -7.22 -11.88
CA MET A 95 -16.61 -6.69 -13.23
C MET A 95 -17.95 -6.40 -13.88
N SER A 96 -18.16 -5.14 -14.27
CA SER A 96 -19.35 -4.74 -15.03
C SER A 96 -19.19 -5.11 -16.49
N LEU A 97 -20.02 -6.02 -16.98
CA LEU A 97 -20.07 -6.37 -18.41
C LEU A 97 -20.58 -5.22 -19.29
N ALA A 98 -21.37 -4.31 -18.71
CA ALA A 98 -21.95 -3.19 -19.45
C ALA A 98 -20.93 -2.07 -19.71
N SER A 99 -20.11 -1.74 -18.70
CA SER A 99 -19.13 -0.66 -18.78
C SER A 99 -17.70 -1.14 -19.06
N GLY A 100 -17.41 -2.43 -18.88
CA GLY A 100 -16.08 -2.99 -19.04
C GLY A 100 -15.09 -2.63 -17.92
N ILE A 101 -15.56 -1.97 -16.85
CA ILE A 101 -14.74 -1.57 -15.70
C ILE A 101 -15.18 -2.31 -14.44
N ALA A 102 -14.30 -2.35 -13.43
CA ALA A 102 -14.63 -2.87 -12.12
C ALA A 102 -15.61 -1.93 -11.39
N LYS A 103 -16.34 -2.47 -10.42
CA LYS A 103 -17.22 -1.71 -9.53
C LYS A 103 -17.19 -2.36 -8.14
N PRO A 104 -17.09 -1.57 -7.05
CA PRO A 104 -17.26 -2.10 -5.71
C PRO A 104 -18.75 -2.29 -5.35
N ASN A 105 -19.05 -3.31 -4.57
CA ASN A 105 -20.38 -3.60 -4.03
C ASN A 105 -20.74 -2.62 -2.91
N THR A 106 -19.75 -2.24 -2.11
CA THR A 106 -19.86 -1.17 -1.11
C THR A 106 -18.60 -0.31 -1.06
N TYR A 107 -18.81 0.97 -0.76
CA TYR A 107 -17.73 1.95 -0.59
C TYR A 107 -17.30 2.14 0.86
N PHE A 108 -18.07 1.61 1.81
CA PHE A 108 -17.77 1.69 3.24
C PHE A 108 -17.63 0.28 3.77
N ILE A 109 -16.47 -0.02 4.35
CA ILE A 109 -16.08 -1.36 4.77
C ILE A 109 -15.64 -1.35 6.24
N ASP A 110 -15.76 -2.51 6.89
CA ASP A 110 -15.31 -2.73 8.26
C ASP A 110 -13.91 -3.37 8.29
N GLU A 111 -13.42 -3.67 9.49
CA GLU A 111 -12.15 -4.35 9.72
C GLU A 111 -12.08 -5.73 9.07
N ALA A 112 -13.20 -6.46 8.92
CA ALA A 112 -13.20 -7.79 8.31
C ALA A 112 -13.01 -7.71 6.79
N ASP A 113 -13.51 -6.64 6.18
CA ASP A 113 -13.41 -6.40 4.74
C ASP A 113 -12.12 -5.64 4.34
N LEU A 114 -11.34 -5.14 5.31
CA LEU A 114 -10.19 -4.27 5.05
C LEU A 114 -9.11 -4.97 4.21
N ASP A 115 -8.60 -6.11 4.69
CA ASP A 115 -7.40 -6.76 4.14
C ASP A 115 -7.52 -7.06 2.64
N HIS A 116 -8.66 -7.60 2.22
CA HIS A 116 -8.85 -7.96 0.81
C HIS A 116 -9.10 -6.73 -0.08
N ASN A 117 -9.65 -5.64 0.46
CA ASN A 117 -9.78 -4.39 -0.28
C ASN A 117 -8.45 -3.63 -0.39
N VAL A 118 -7.63 -3.63 0.66
CA VAL A 118 -6.23 -3.17 0.61
C VAL A 118 -5.48 -3.97 -0.46
N ARG A 119 -5.62 -5.30 -0.44
CA ARG A 119 -4.99 -6.14 -1.46
C ARG A 119 -5.46 -5.81 -2.87
N ALA A 120 -6.76 -5.53 -3.05
CA ALA A 120 -7.31 -5.13 -4.34
C ALA A 120 -6.71 -3.80 -4.85
N ALA A 121 -6.42 -2.85 -3.95
CA ALA A 121 -5.73 -1.61 -4.27
C ALA A 121 -4.28 -1.85 -4.71
N GLU A 122 -3.51 -2.61 -3.92
CA GLU A 122 -2.08 -2.87 -4.19
C GLU A 122 -1.80 -3.57 -5.53
N ILE A 123 -2.68 -4.48 -5.96
CA ILE A 123 -2.46 -5.25 -7.19
C ILE A 123 -3.02 -4.59 -8.45
N CYS A 124 -3.72 -3.47 -8.28
CA CYS A 124 -4.39 -2.78 -9.38
C CYS A 124 -3.34 -2.19 -10.33
N PRO A 125 -3.25 -2.64 -11.59
CA PRO A 125 -2.21 -2.20 -12.51
C PRO A 125 -2.51 -0.85 -13.18
N ALA A 126 -3.62 -0.19 -12.79
CA ALA A 126 -3.96 1.14 -13.28
C ALA A 126 -2.89 2.16 -12.88
N LYS A 127 -2.82 3.29 -13.61
CA LYS A 127 -1.85 4.36 -13.35
C LYS A 127 -0.39 3.85 -13.25
N LYS A 128 0.01 2.91 -14.13
CA LYS A 128 1.35 2.29 -14.12
C LYS A 128 1.71 1.67 -12.77
N ASP A 129 0.80 0.84 -12.25
CA ASP A 129 0.89 0.16 -10.95
C ASP A 129 0.78 1.07 -9.71
N GLU A 130 0.49 2.37 -9.87
CA GLU A 130 0.08 3.22 -8.74
C GLU A 130 -1.33 2.87 -8.24
N GLY A 131 -2.18 2.26 -9.08
CA GLY A 131 -3.54 1.89 -8.72
C GLY A 131 -4.56 3.03 -8.83
N CYS A 132 -5.82 2.66 -9.01
CA CYS A 132 -6.98 3.59 -9.11
C CYS A 132 -8.04 3.31 -8.02
N ILE A 133 -7.67 2.52 -7.02
CA ILE A 133 -8.51 2.12 -5.90
C ILE A 133 -7.78 2.59 -4.65
N HIS A 134 -8.42 3.46 -3.88
CA HIS A 134 -7.85 4.06 -2.69
C HIS A 134 -8.64 3.58 -1.48
N VAL A 135 -7.97 3.05 -0.47
CA VAL A 135 -8.56 2.63 0.80
C VAL A 135 -8.09 3.61 1.87
N ILE A 136 -9.05 4.21 2.57
CA ILE A 136 -8.82 5.30 3.52
C ILE A 136 -9.34 4.90 4.90
N ASP A 137 -8.58 5.20 5.95
CA ASP A 137 -9.08 5.20 7.33
C ASP A 137 -9.79 6.52 7.62
N ARG A 138 -11.11 6.48 7.84
CA ARG A 138 -11.92 7.68 8.11
C ARG A 138 -11.69 8.24 9.51
N ARG A 139 -11.01 7.51 10.40
CA ARG A 139 -10.68 7.94 11.76
C ARG A 139 -9.45 8.85 11.78
N THR A 140 -8.46 8.53 10.95
CA THR A 140 -7.18 9.27 10.86
C THR A 140 -7.07 10.14 9.61
N ASP A 141 -7.95 9.92 8.63
CA ASP A 141 -7.94 10.58 7.33
C ASP A 141 -6.73 10.19 6.45
N GLU A 142 -6.17 9.01 6.70
CA GLU A 142 -4.97 8.51 6.03
C GLU A 142 -5.33 7.49 4.93
N GLU A 143 -4.63 7.58 3.80
CA GLU A 143 -4.63 6.54 2.77
C GLU A 143 -3.82 5.33 3.26
N ILE A 144 -4.47 4.17 3.34
CA ILE A 144 -3.85 2.90 3.72
C ILE A 144 -3.20 2.23 2.50
N ALA A 145 -3.88 2.31 1.35
CA ALA A 145 -3.40 1.78 0.10
C ALA A 145 -4.02 2.57 -1.06
N PRO A 146 -3.28 2.82 -2.15
CA PRO A 146 -1.94 2.30 -2.44
C PRO A 146 -0.80 3.02 -1.71
N ASP A 147 -1.06 4.16 -1.06
CA ASP A 147 -0.09 5.00 -0.32
C ASP A 147 1.28 5.13 -1.03
N PRO A 148 1.30 5.63 -2.27
CA PRO A 148 2.54 5.74 -3.06
C PRO A 148 3.53 6.74 -2.44
N HIS A 149 3.05 7.62 -1.57
CA HIS A 149 3.85 8.62 -0.86
C HIS A 149 4.44 8.07 0.45
N GLY A 150 3.80 7.06 1.06
CA GLY A 150 4.23 6.46 2.32
C GLY A 150 3.99 7.35 3.54
N ASP A 151 3.16 8.39 3.38
CA ASP A 151 2.86 9.39 4.40
C ASP A 151 1.36 9.51 4.70
N GLY A 152 0.55 8.62 4.13
CA GLY A 152 -0.91 8.59 4.31
C GLY A 152 -1.66 9.69 3.56
N THR A 153 -0.98 10.50 2.74
CA THR A 153 -1.67 11.51 1.92
C THR A 153 -2.45 10.87 0.78
N LEU A 154 -3.62 11.44 0.47
CA LEU A 154 -4.51 10.91 -0.56
C LEU A 154 -3.91 11.07 -1.96
N SER A 155 -3.75 9.96 -2.69
CA SER A 155 -3.07 9.93 -4.01
C SER A 155 -4.02 9.95 -5.23
N VAL A 156 -5.22 10.50 -5.03
CA VAL A 156 -6.24 10.61 -6.09
C VAL A 156 -5.82 11.64 -7.16
N ASP A 157 -6.07 11.31 -8.42
CA ASP A 157 -5.77 12.13 -9.61
C ASP A 157 -7.10 12.43 -10.33
N TRP A 158 -7.85 13.37 -9.74
CA TRP A 158 -9.20 13.77 -10.16
C TRP A 158 -9.22 14.56 -11.47
#